data_AF-A0A1U7URM1-F1
#
_entry.id   AF-A0A1U7URM1-F1
#
_cell.length_a   1.000
_cell.length_b   1.000
_cell.length_c   1.000
_cell.angle_alpha   90.00
_cell.angle_beta   90.00
_cell.angle_gamma   90.00
#
_symmetry.space_group_name_H-M   'P 1'
#
loop_
_entity.id
_entity.type
_entity.pdbx_description
1 polymer ?
#
loop_
_entity_poly.entity_id
_entity_poly.type
_entity_poly.pdbx_seq_one_letter_code
_entity_poly.pdbx_strand_id
1 'polypeptide(L)'
;HIPLDISPPPVCKLLSAELQEELSRTGRSREVLELGQVLDTGKRKRHVPYSVSETRLEEALENLCERILDYSVHAERKGSLRYAKGQSQTMTTLKGLVQKGVKVDLGIPLELWDEPSLEVTFLKKQCETMLEEFEDVVGDWYFHHREQPLQRFLCEGHVLPATET
;
A
#
# COMPACT_ATOMS: atom_id res chain seq x y z
N HIS A 1 -6.99 23.61 -1.17
CA HIS A 1 -6.69 23.33 -2.59
C HIS A 1 -5.20 23.05 -2.73
N ILE A 2 -4.84 21.77 -2.71
CA ILE A 2 -3.53 21.29 -3.16
C ILE A 2 -3.79 20.78 -4.59
N PRO A 3 -3.06 21.23 -5.61
CA PRO A 3 -3.35 20.86 -6.98
C PRO A 3 -3.09 19.37 -7.24
N LEU A 4 -3.99 18.78 -8.02
CA LEU A 4 -4.00 17.43 -8.62
C LEU A 4 -2.81 17.22 -9.58
N ASP A 5 -1.58 17.39 -9.10
CA ASP A 5 -0.41 16.89 -9.83
C ASP A 5 -0.19 15.45 -9.33
N ILE A 6 -0.80 14.52 -10.07
CA ILE A 6 -0.54 13.08 -10.17
C ILE A 6 0.46 12.59 -9.13
N SER A 7 -0.01 11.72 -8.22
CA SER A 7 0.84 11.10 -7.19
C SER A 7 2.24 10.75 -7.73
N PRO A 8 3.31 10.95 -6.98
CA PRO A 8 4.64 10.67 -7.49
C PRO A 8 4.72 9.18 -7.87
N PRO A 9 5.38 8.82 -8.99
CA PRO A 9 5.57 7.44 -9.44
C PRO A 9 5.90 6.40 -8.34
N PRO A 10 6.66 6.71 -7.27
CA PRO A 10 6.81 5.80 -6.13
C PRO A 10 5.50 5.39 -5.45
N VAL A 11 4.53 6.28 -5.24
CA VAL A 11 3.30 5.98 -4.48
C VAL A 11 2.47 4.92 -5.19
N CYS A 12 2.19 5.09 -6.49
CA CYS A 12 1.44 4.09 -7.26
C CYS A 12 2.10 2.72 -7.22
N LYS A 13 3.42 2.70 -7.38
CA LYS A 13 4.20 1.46 -7.33
C LYS A 13 4.10 0.77 -5.97
N LEU A 14 4.22 1.53 -4.88
CA LEU A 14 4.10 0.99 -3.52
C LEU A 14 2.69 0.48 -3.25
N LEU A 15 1.65 1.26 -3.53
CA LEU A 15 0.25 0.85 -3.39
C LEU A 15 -0.02 -0.45 -4.16
N SER A 16 0.38 -0.50 -5.43
CA SER A 16 0.18 -1.67 -6.29
C SER A 16 0.91 -2.91 -5.79
N ALA A 17 2.10 -2.74 -5.21
CA ALA A 17 2.88 -3.83 -4.64
C ALA A 17 2.24 -4.35 -3.35
N GLU A 18 1.88 -3.46 -2.42
CA GLU A 18 1.25 -3.84 -1.15
C GLU A 18 -0.10 -4.53 -1.37
N LEU A 19 -0.92 -4.05 -2.31
CA LEU A 19 -2.23 -4.64 -2.56
C LEU A 19 -2.10 -6.03 -3.17
N GLN A 20 -1.19 -6.21 -4.14
CA GLN A 20 -0.95 -7.54 -4.72
C GLN A 20 -0.33 -8.51 -3.70
N GLU A 21 0.54 -8.04 -2.81
CA GLU A 21 1.07 -8.86 -1.71
C GLU A 21 -0.07 -9.29 -0.78
N GLU A 22 -0.95 -8.36 -0.40
CA GLU A 22 -2.08 -8.65 0.47
C GLU A 22 -3.06 -9.65 -0.14
N LEU A 23 -3.44 -9.41 -1.39
CA LEU A 23 -4.31 -10.32 -2.11
C LEU A 23 -3.64 -11.69 -2.29
N SER A 24 -2.34 -11.76 -2.59
CA SER A 24 -1.63 -13.04 -2.67
C SER A 24 -1.66 -13.82 -1.35
N ARG A 25 -1.59 -13.11 -0.21
CA ARG A 25 -1.68 -13.69 1.13
C ARG A 25 -3.08 -14.22 1.43
N THR A 26 -4.11 -13.41 1.21
CA THR A 26 -5.51 -13.74 1.54
C THR A 26 -6.17 -14.67 0.53
N GLY A 27 -5.64 -14.76 -0.70
CA GLY A 27 -6.20 -15.59 -1.78
C GLY A 27 -6.16 -17.10 -1.50
N ARG A 28 -5.42 -17.55 -0.48
CA ARG A 28 -5.36 -18.94 -0.04
C ARG A 28 -6.52 -19.33 0.88
N SER A 29 -7.31 -18.37 1.36
CA SER A 29 -8.47 -18.64 2.21
C SER A 29 -9.48 -19.51 1.47
N ARG A 30 -10.01 -20.53 2.17
CA ARG A 30 -11.09 -21.41 1.69
C ARG A 30 -12.46 -20.99 2.25
N GLU A 31 -12.52 -19.84 2.90
CA GLU A 31 -13.74 -19.30 3.47
C GLU A 31 -14.80 -19.06 2.39
N VAL A 32 -16.05 -19.30 2.77
CA VAL A 32 -17.23 -19.08 1.93
C VAL A 32 -18.18 -18.19 2.70
N LEU A 33 -18.50 -17.05 2.11
CA LEU A 33 -19.41 -16.06 2.66
C LEU A 33 -20.86 -16.48 2.37
N GLU A 34 -21.72 -16.42 3.39
CA GLU A 34 -23.16 -16.59 3.25
C GLU A 34 -23.83 -15.22 3.15
N LEU A 35 -24.40 -14.91 1.99
CA LEU A 35 -25.08 -13.65 1.74
C LEU A 35 -26.61 -13.84 1.76
N GLY A 36 -27.31 -13.00 2.53
CA GLY A 36 -28.78 -12.88 2.56
C GLY A 36 -29.42 -13.00 3.95
N GLN A 37 -30.58 -12.37 4.14
CA GLN A 37 -31.47 -12.58 5.30
C GLN A 37 -32.66 -13.47 4.91
N VAL A 38 -33.01 -14.43 5.77
CA VAL A 38 -34.26 -15.19 5.66
C VAL A 38 -35.39 -14.28 6.16
N LEU A 39 -36.01 -13.54 5.24
CA LEU A 39 -37.27 -12.84 5.51
C LEU A 39 -38.35 -13.49 4.65
N ASP A 40 -39.14 -14.38 5.28
CA ASP A 40 -40.45 -14.95 4.89
C ASP A 40 -40.71 -15.41 3.43
N THR A 41 -39.73 -15.35 2.52
CA THR A 41 -39.92 -15.48 1.07
C THR A 41 -39.24 -16.70 0.44
N GLY A 42 -38.59 -17.56 1.25
CA GLY A 42 -38.04 -18.84 0.79
C GLY A 42 -36.85 -18.75 -0.18
N LYS A 43 -36.23 -17.58 -0.39
CA LYS A 43 -35.02 -17.45 -1.21
C LYS A 43 -33.81 -18.04 -0.47
N ARG A 44 -33.05 -18.89 -1.16
CA ARG A 44 -31.87 -19.58 -0.61
C ARG A 44 -30.72 -18.60 -0.36
N LYS A 45 -29.98 -18.81 0.74
CA LYS A 45 -28.70 -18.14 1.01
C LYS A 45 -27.76 -18.33 -0.18
N ARG A 46 -27.10 -17.26 -0.62
CA ARG A 46 -26.07 -17.34 -1.66
C ARG A 46 -24.72 -17.58 -0.99
N HIS A 47 -23.98 -18.56 -1.48
CA HIS A 47 -22.63 -18.86 -1.02
C HIS A 47 -21.64 -18.28 -2.04
N VAL A 48 -20.71 -17.44 -1.58
CA VAL A 48 -19.67 -16.82 -2.42
C VAL A 48 -18.31 -17.11 -1.81
N PRO A 49 -17.33 -17.68 -2.55
CA PRO A 49 -15.98 -17.83 -2.03
C PRO A 49 -15.36 -16.47 -1.67
N TYR A 50 -14.76 -16.37 -0.49
CA TYR A 50 -14.09 -15.14 -0.03
C TYR A 50 -13.00 -14.66 -1.00
N SER A 51 -12.25 -15.59 -1.61
CA SER A 51 -11.16 -15.27 -2.55
C SER A 51 -11.58 -14.51 -3.82
N VAL A 52 -12.89 -14.42 -4.09
CA VAL A 52 -13.43 -13.68 -5.24
C VAL A 52 -14.50 -12.66 -4.83
N SER A 53 -14.75 -12.49 -3.53
CA SER A 53 -15.75 -11.55 -3.05
C SER A 53 -15.25 -10.11 -3.07
N GLU A 54 -16.21 -9.20 -3.10
CA GLU A 54 -16.01 -7.76 -2.89
C GLU A 54 -15.53 -7.45 -1.47
N THR A 55 -16.09 -8.13 -0.46
CA THR A 55 -15.66 -8.03 0.95
C THR A 55 -14.15 -8.22 1.11
N ARG A 56 -13.55 -9.18 0.40
CA ARG A 56 -12.10 -9.39 0.45
C ARG A 56 -11.32 -8.19 -0.11
N LEU A 57 -11.83 -7.55 -1.16
CA LEU A 57 -11.21 -6.36 -1.71
C LEU A 57 -11.31 -5.20 -0.71
N GLU A 58 -12.50 -4.92 -0.17
CA GLU A 58 -12.72 -3.87 0.84
C GLU A 58 -11.79 -4.04 2.05
N GLU A 59 -11.70 -5.25 2.61
CA GLU A 59 -10.79 -5.56 3.72
C GLU A 59 -9.31 -5.34 3.37
N ALA A 60 -8.92 -5.68 2.13
CA ALA A 60 -7.55 -5.48 1.66
C ALA A 60 -7.23 -3.99 1.46
N LEU A 61 -8.21 -3.18 1.06
CA LEU A 61 -8.07 -1.74 0.84
C LEU A 61 -8.04 -0.95 2.16
N GLU A 62 -8.87 -1.31 3.14
CA GLU A 62 -9.03 -0.58 4.42
C GLU A 62 -7.69 -0.33 5.13
N ASN A 63 -6.80 -1.34 5.14
CA ASN A 63 -5.52 -1.28 5.86
C ASN A 63 -4.31 -1.19 4.93
N LEU A 64 -4.54 -0.89 3.64
CA LEU A 64 -3.49 -0.94 2.63
C LEU A 64 -2.42 0.13 2.88
N CYS A 65 -2.85 1.38 3.04
CA CYS A 65 -1.92 2.51 3.16
C CYS A 65 -1.23 2.59 4.52
N GLU A 66 -1.76 1.95 5.56
CA GLU A 66 -1.06 1.81 6.85
C GLU A 66 0.29 1.10 6.70
N ARG A 67 0.40 0.14 5.77
CA ARG A 67 1.65 -0.58 5.48
C ARG A 67 2.76 0.29 4.92
N ILE A 68 2.42 1.47 4.41
CA ILE A 68 3.42 2.44 3.97
C ILE A 68 4.29 2.90 5.15
N LEU A 69 3.77 2.86 6.39
CA LEU A 69 4.55 3.20 7.59
C LEU A 69 5.69 2.21 7.89
N ASP A 70 5.64 0.98 7.35
CA ASP A 70 6.73 0.01 7.46
C ASP A 70 7.96 0.37 6.60
N TYR A 71 7.81 1.35 5.69
CA TYR A 71 8.88 1.83 4.84
C TYR A 71 9.77 2.84 5.55
N SER A 72 11.05 2.82 5.22
CA SER A 72 12.03 3.81 5.63
C SER A 72 12.64 4.51 4.41
N VAL A 73 13.16 5.71 4.64
CA VAL A 73 13.98 6.41 3.65
C VAL A 73 15.44 5.94 3.77
N HIS A 74 15.90 5.29 2.71
CA HIS A 74 17.28 4.88 2.51
C HIS A 74 18.02 5.97 1.75
N ALA A 75 18.61 6.92 2.49
CA ALA A 75 19.38 8.03 1.92
C ALA A 75 20.54 7.55 1.03
N GLU A 76 21.06 6.35 1.28
CA GLU A 76 22.09 5.70 0.47
C GLU A 76 21.61 5.25 -0.93
N ARG A 77 20.31 5.26 -1.22
CA ARG A 77 19.71 4.80 -2.49
C ARG A 77 19.14 5.97 -3.30
N LYS A 78 19.02 5.78 -4.61
CA LYS A 78 18.54 6.80 -5.56
C LYS A 78 17.14 6.48 -6.10
N GLY A 79 16.42 7.54 -6.48
CA GLY A 79 15.10 7.44 -7.08
C GLY A 79 14.09 6.72 -6.18
N SER A 80 13.15 6.00 -6.78
CA SER A 80 12.10 5.26 -6.07
C SER A 80 12.61 4.10 -5.20
N LEU A 81 13.85 3.64 -5.43
CA LEU A 81 14.48 2.58 -4.61
C LEU A 81 14.84 3.05 -3.19
N ARG A 82 14.73 4.35 -2.91
CA ARG A 82 14.98 4.91 -1.57
C ARG A 82 13.91 4.54 -0.54
N TYR A 83 12.71 4.15 -0.98
CA TYR A 83 11.69 3.65 -0.08
C TYR A 83 11.79 2.13 -0.04
N ALA A 84 12.18 1.58 1.10
CA ALA A 84 12.15 0.14 1.32
C ALA A 84 11.79 -0.17 2.77
N LYS A 85 11.20 -1.35 2.99
CA LYS A 85 10.86 -1.84 4.32
C LYS A 85 12.11 -2.11 5.15
N GLY A 86 12.04 -1.80 6.44
CA GLY A 86 13.11 -2.05 7.40
C GLY A 86 14.16 -0.95 7.49
N GLN A 87 15.14 -1.15 8.37
CA GLN A 87 16.11 -0.11 8.75
C GLN A 87 17.11 0.22 7.61
N SER A 88 17.41 1.51 7.43
CA SER A 88 18.44 1.95 6.48
C SER A 88 19.86 1.68 6.97
N GLN A 89 20.79 1.50 6.03
CA GLN A 89 22.20 1.26 6.36
C GLN A 89 22.78 2.43 7.16
N THR A 90 22.37 3.64 6.79
CA THR A 90 22.69 4.88 7.50
C THR A 90 22.25 4.80 8.95
N MET A 91 20.98 4.47 9.20
CA MET A 91 20.45 4.41 10.56
C MET A 91 21.05 3.28 11.39
N THR A 92 21.28 2.10 10.79
CA THR A 92 22.00 1.00 11.44
C THR A 92 23.40 1.42 11.88
N THR A 93 24.11 2.17 11.03
CA THR A 93 25.45 2.69 11.36
C THR A 93 25.39 3.69 12.51
N LEU A 94 24.45 4.64 12.49
CA LEU A 94 24.29 5.64 13.55
C LEU A 94 23.96 5.00 14.90
N LYS A 95 23.03 4.04 14.95
CA LYS A 95 22.73 3.30 16.18
C LYS A 95 23.93 2.50 16.67
N GLY A 96 24.70 1.89 15.76
CA GLY A 96 25.93 1.18 16.11
C GLY A 96 27.02 2.08 16.72
N LEU A 97 27.11 3.34 16.30
CA LEU A 97 28.00 4.33 16.91
C LEU A 97 27.55 4.69 18.34
N VAL A 98 26.24 4.95 18.52
CA VAL A 98 25.66 5.23 19.84
C VAL A 98 25.90 4.07 20.81
N GLN A 99 25.70 2.82 20.36
CA GLN A 99 25.97 1.62 21.16
C GLN A 99 27.45 1.49 21.58
N LYS A 100 28.38 2.05 20.80
CA LYS A 100 29.82 2.09 21.12
C LYS A 100 30.20 3.27 22.02
N GLY A 101 29.23 4.06 22.49
CA GLY A 101 29.45 5.22 23.36
C GLY A 101 29.81 6.51 22.59
N VAL A 102 29.68 6.52 21.27
CA VAL A 102 29.86 7.75 20.48
C VAL A 102 28.62 8.62 20.64
N LYS A 103 28.82 9.89 21.01
CA LYS A 103 27.73 10.87 21.04
C LYS A 103 27.34 11.25 19.61
N VAL A 104 26.17 10.81 19.18
CA VAL A 104 25.52 11.24 17.93
C VAL A 104 24.35 12.15 18.28
N ASP A 105 24.28 13.32 17.66
CA ASP A 105 23.18 14.27 17.83
C ASP A 105 22.48 14.48 16.50
N LEU A 106 21.24 13.99 16.39
CA LEU A 106 20.37 14.18 15.23
C LEU A 106 19.31 15.27 15.45
N GLY A 107 19.31 15.92 16.62
CA GLY A 107 18.24 16.84 17.02
C GLY A 107 16.90 16.15 17.31
N ILE A 108 16.87 14.82 17.43
CA ILE A 108 15.68 14.00 17.70
C ILE A 108 16.00 12.99 18.81
N PRO A 109 15.15 12.84 19.85
CA PRO A 109 15.26 11.81 20.88
C PRO A 109 15.44 10.39 20.32
N LEU A 110 16.26 9.56 20.98
CA LEU A 110 16.61 8.21 20.50
C LEU A 110 15.38 7.30 20.36
N GLU A 111 14.38 7.50 21.21
CA GLU A 111 13.11 6.77 21.21
C GLU A 111 12.32 7.00 19.92
N LEU A 112 12.53 8.13 19.26
CA LEU A 112 11.85 8.51 18.03
C LEU A 112 12.63 8.12 16.76
N TRP A 113 13.78 7.44 16.88
CA TRP A 113 14.58 7.03 15.72
C TRP A 113 13.97 5.86 14.94
N ASP A 114 13.03 5.15 15.57
CA ASP A 114 12.27 4.05 14.95
C ASP A 114 10.89 4.50 14.45
N GLU A 115 10.51 5.74 14.70
CA GLU A 115 9.23 6.28 14.24
C GLU A 115 9.28 6.61 12.74
N PRO A 116 8.16 6.44 12.02
CA PRO A 116 8.07 6.83 10.61
C PRO A 116 8.46 8.30 10.39
N SER A 117 9.35 8.52 9.42
CA SER A 117 9.77 9.88 9.06
C SER A 117 8.59 10.70 8.48
N LEU A 118 8.68 12.03 8.56
CA LEU A 118 7.69 12.92 7.93
C LEU A 118 7.46 12.62 6.45
N GLU A 119 8.52 12.22 5.73
CA GLU A 119 8.44 11.85 4.32
C GLU A 119 7.62 10.56 4.11
N VAL A 120 7.78 9.56 4.98
CA VAL A 120 6.99 8.31 4.95
C VAL A 120 5.54 8.57 5.33
N THR A 121 5.29 9.39 6.36
CA THR A 121 3.93 9.81 6.73
C THR A 121 3.26 10.60 5.60
N PHE A 122 4.02 11.38 4.83
CA PHE A 122 3.53 12.04 3.63
C PHE A 122 3.27 11.06 2.48
N LEU A 123 4.08 10.01 2.32
CA LEU A 123 3.80 8.91 1.37
C LEU A 123 2.50 8.18 1.71
N LYS A 124 2.24 7.90 2.99
CA LYS A 124 0.97 7.31 3.43
C LYS A 124 -0.22 8.16 3.00
N LYS A 125 -0.18 9.47 3.26
CA LYS A 125 -1.24 10.39 2.84
C LYS A 125 -1.47 10.39 1.34
N GLN A 126 -0.40 10.33 0.55
CA GLN A 126 -0.51 10.23 -0.90
C GLN A 126 -1.07 8.87 -1.36
N CYS A 127 -0.76 7.79 -0.65
CA CYS A 127 -1.38 6.49 -0.88
C CYS A 127 -2.90 6.56 -0.63
N GLU A 128 -3.33 7.19 0.46
CA GLU A 128 -4.76 7.37 0.79
C GLU A 128 -5.47 8.17 -0.31
N THR A 129 -4.92 9.33 -0.68
CA THR A 129 -5.49 10.16 -1.77
C THR A 129 -5.54 9.41 -3.10
N MET A 130 -4.50 8.65 -3.44
CA MET A 130 -4.53 7.82 -4.65
C MET A 130 -5.59 6.74 -4.58
N LEU A 131 -5.70 6.05 -3.44
CA LEU A 131 -6.67 4.98 -3.30
C LEU A 131 -8.09 5.52 -3.42
N GLU A 132 -8.37 6.67 -2.80
CA GLU A 132 -9.64 7.40 -2.95
C GLU A 132 -9.93 7.77 -4.41
N GLU A 133 -8.93 8.22 -5.16
CA GLU A 133 -9.10 8.64 -6.56
C GLU A 133 -9.29 7.46 -7.52
N PHE A 134 -8.62 6.34 -7.27
CA PHE A 134 -8.54 5.19 -8.19
C PHE A 134 -9.24 3.93 -7.68
N GLU A 135 -10.10 4.04 -6.65
CA GLU A 135 -10.82 2.90 -6.06
C GLU A 135 -11.60 2.10 -7.13
N ASP A 136 -12.37 2.79 -7.97
CA ASP A 136 -13.14 2.17 -9.05
C ASP A 136 -12.25 1.41 -10.05
N VAL A 137 -11.07 1.97 -10.38
CA VAL A 137 -10.09 1.36 -11.29
C VAL A 137 -9.48 0.11 -10.65
N VAL A 138 -9.18 0.16 -9.35
CA VAL A 138 -8.70 -1.00 -8.60
C VAL A 138 -9.77 -2.09 -8.50
N GLY A 139 -11.03 -1.69 -8.31
CA GLY A 139 -12.19 -2.59 -8.34
C GLY A 139 -12.33 -3.29 -9.69
N ASP A 140 -12.31 -2.53 -10.78
CA ASP A 140 -12.37 -3.07 -12.14
C ASP A 140 -11.23 -4.06 -12.40
N TRP A 141 -10.00 -3.70 -12.00
CA TRP A 141 -8.87 -4.62 -12.09
C TRP A 141 -9.12 -5.93 -11.33
N TYR A 142 -9.61 -5.83 -10.10
CA TYR A 142 -9.83 -6.99 -9.24
C TYR A 142 -10.92 -7.92 -9.78
N PHE A 143 -11.97 -7.40 -10.39
CA PHE A 143 -13.06 -8.22 -10.90
C PHE A 143 -12.84 -8.72 -12.33
N HIS A 144 -12.12 -7.98 -13.16
CA HIS A 144 -12.07 -8.23 -14.60
C HIS A 144 -10.66 -8.43 -15.19
N HIS A 145 -9.58 -8.03 -14.50
CA HIS A 145 -8.22 -7.96 -15.09
C HIS A 145 -7.09 -8.52 -14.22
N ARG A 146 -7.38 -9.45 -13.30
CA ARG A 146 -6.39 -10.02 -12.36
C ARG A 146 -5.26 -10.83 -13.01
N GLU A 147 -5.38 -11.18 -14.29
CA GLU A 147 -4.30 -11.76 -15.09
C GLU A 147 -3.17 -10.77 -15.41
N GLN A 148 -3.46 -9.47 -15.35
CA GLN A 148 -2.48 -8.40 -15.52
C GLN A 148 -1.92 -7.94 -14.17
N PRO A 149 -0.60 -7.68 -14.05
CA PRO A 149 -0.04 -7.08 -12.83
C PRO A 149 -0.70 -5.73 -12.53
N LEU A 150 -1.16 -5.52 -11.29
CA LEU A 150 -1.86 -4.29 -10.88
C LEU A 150 -1.03 -3.05 -11.18
N GLN A 151 0.28 -3.09 -10.91
CA GLN A 151 1.16 -1.94 -11.19
C GLN A 151 1.10 -1.51 -12.66
N ARG A 152 1.01 -2.47 -13.60
CA ARG A 152 0.90 -2.14 -15.02
C ARG A 152 -0.49 -1.61 -15.36
N PHE A 153 -1.54 -2.23 -14.82
CA PHE A 153 -2.91 -1.80 -15.06
C PHE A 153 -3.13 -0.39 -14.51
N LEU A 154 -2.96 -0.20 -13.20
CA LEU A 154 -3.18 1.07 -12.51
C LEU A 154 -2.14 2.12 -12.88
N CYS A 155 -0.84 1.85 -12.66
CA CYS A 155 0.16 2.92 -12.76
C CYS A 155 0.44 3.34 -14.19
N GLU A 156 0.69 2.39 -15.09
CA GLU A 156 0.99 2.73 -16.49
C GLU A 156 -0.28 3.05 -17.29
N GLY A 157 -1.41 2.40 -16.97
CA GLY A 157 -2.66 2.55 -17.72
C GLY A 157 -3.54 3.73 -17.30
N HIS A 158 -3.51 4.14 -16.03
CA HIS A 158 -4.44 5.14 -15.50
C HIS A 158 -3.77 6.31 -14.78
N VAL A 159 -2.65 6.10 -14.09
CA VAL A 159 -2.01 7.15 -13.27
C VAL A 159 -0.98 7.95 -14.06
N LEU A 160 -0.10 7.30 -14.82
CA LEU A 160 0.90 8.00 -15.62
C LEU A 160 0.20 8.69 -16.79
N PRO A 161 0.54 9.96 -17.08
CA PRO A 161 -0.01 10.62 -18.25
C PRO A 161 0.41 9.83 -19.49
N ALA A 162 -0.55 9.57 -20.39
CA ALA A 162 -0.24 9.05 -21.71
C ALA A 162 0.82 9.98 -22.31
N THR A 163 2.01 9.45 -22.54
CA THR A 163 3.05 10.22 -23.23
C THR A 163 2.48 10.53 -24.60
N GLU A 164 2.18 11.80 -24.87
CA GLU A 164 1.92 12.26 -26.23
C GLU A 164 3.14 11.88 -27.06
N THR A 165 2.99 10.84 -27.88
CA THR A 165 3.95 10.42 -28.91
C THR A 165 3.99 11.40 -30.05
#